data_AF-A0A7S1WL54-F1
#
_entry.id   AF-A0A7S1WL54-F1
#
_cell.length_a   1.000
_cell.length_b   1.000
_cell.length_c   1.000
_cell.angle_alpha   90.00
_cell.angle_beta   90.00
_cell.angle_gamma   90.00
#
_symmetry.space_group_name_H-M   'P 1'
#
loop_
_entity.id
_entity.type
_entity.pdbx_description
1 polymer ?
#
loop_
_entity_poly.entity_id
_entity_poly.type
_entity_poly.pdbx_seq_one_letter_code
_entity_poly.pdbx_strand_id
1 'polypeptide(L)'
;KQSGVPNVSWSIGMNCWKVRWQESAAERSRQFIVHRYMEPGGKSYEEADAAALRDAIAFRTSLAREGKLKEAGSGPRSLCKGVDWHSQKKAWRVQVRLHDGKQRTFGTFRPLDDSSE
;
A
#
# COMPACT_ATOMS: atom_id res chain seq x y z
N LYS A 1 12.32 -0.11 -7.30
CA LYS A 1 12.72 -0.02 -5.89
C LYS A 1 11.49 -0.26 -5.01
N GLN A 2 11.59 -1.14 -4.01
CA GLN A 2 10.48 -1.49 -3.13
C GLN A 2 10.85 -1.10 -1.69
N SER A 3 9.90 -0.50 -0.97
CA SER A 3 10.07 -0.10 0.44
C SER A 3 9.81 -1.25 1.41
N GLY A 4 9.10 -2.30 0.99
CA GLY A 4 8.52 -3.32 1.87
C GLY A 4 7.37 -2.80 2.76
N VAL A 5 7.06 -1.50 2.71
CA VAL A 5 6.05 -0.87 3.58
C VAL A 5 4.80 -0.52 2.76
N PRO A 6 3.60 -0.99 3.17
CA PRO A 6 2.35 -0.63 2.52
C PRO A 6 2.17 0.88 2.42
N ASN A 7 1.63 1.33 1.28
CA ASN A 7 1.37 2.73 0.97
C ASN A 7 2.61 3.62 0.79
N VAL A 8 3.82 3.05 0.79
CA VAL A 8 5.08 3.74 0.46
C VAL A 8 5.66 3.14 -0.81
N SER A 9 5.80 3.94 -1.87
CA SER A 9 6.27 3.48 -3.18
C SER A 9 7.34 4.40 -3.74
N TRP A 10 8.30 3.85 -4.48
CA TRP A 10 9.28 4.66 -5.23
C TRP A 10 8.68 5.19 -6.54
N SER A 11 8.86 6.48 -6.80
CA SER A 11 8.50 7.13 -8.07
C SER A 11 9.76 7.39 -8.88
N ILE A 12 9.93 6.66 -9.98
CA ILE A 12 11.12 6.74 -10.84
C ILE A 12 11.24 8.13 -11.47
N GLY A 13 10.16 8.65 -12.07
CA GLY A 13 10.20 9.93 -12.79
C GLY A 13 10.52 11.15 -11.94
N MET A 14 10.36 11.06 -10.62
CA MET A 14 10.65 12.16 -9.69
C MET A 14 11.79 11.85 -8.72
N ASN A 15 12.41 10.66 -8.83
CA ASN A 15 13.40 10.15 -7.87
C ASN A 15 12.99 10.40 -6.41
N CYS A 16 11.78 9.96 -6.04
CA CYS A 16 11.21 10.22 -4.73
C CYS A 16 10.47 9.04 -4.13
N TRP A 17 10.45 8.98 -2.81
CA TRP A 17 9.52 8.12 -2.08
C TRP A 17 8.17 8.82 -1.98
N LYS A 18 7.10 8.11 -2.33
CA LYS A 18 5.73 8.62 -2.29
C LYS A 18 4.93 7.82 -1.28
N VAL A 19 4.32 8.53 -0.33
CA VAL A 19 3.34 7.99 0.61
C VAL A 19 1.95 8.37 0.13
N ARG A 20 1.01 7.42 0.06
CA ARG A 20 -0.40 7.68 -0.31
C ARG A 20 -1.32 7.34 0.86
N TRP A 21 -2.37 8.13 1.06
CA TRP A 21 -3.38 7.86 2.09
C TRP A 21 -4.74 8.41 1.67
N GLN A 22 -5.79 8.06 2.42
CA GLN A 22 -7.13 8.60 2.23
C GLN A 22 -7.44 9.58 3.35
N GLU A 23 -7.97 10.74 3.00
CA GLU A 23 -8.43 11.75 3.94
C GLU A 23 -9.83 12.19 3.50
N SER A 24 -10.85 11.90 4.31
CA SER A 24 -12.25 12.32 4.08
C SER A 24 -12.73 12.15 2.62
N ALA A 25 -12.55 10.94 2.07
CA ALA A 25 -12.87 10.54 0.69
C ALA A 25 -11.94 11.03 -0.44
N ALA A 26 -10.95 11.89 -0.15
CA ALA A 26 -9.92 12.26 -1.12
C ALA A 26 -8.66 11.38 -0.97
N GLU A 27 -8.08 10.93 -2.09
CA GLU A 27 -6.71 10.39 -2.08
C GLU A 27 -5.73 11.55 -1.92
N ARG A 28 -4.86 11.43 -0.93
CA ARG A 28 -3.75 12.35 -0.68
C ARG A 28 -2.44 11.63 -0.89
N SER A 29 -1.42 12.41 -1.23
CA SER A 29 -0.07 11.87 -1.30
C SER A 29 0.98 12.90 -0.93
N ARG A 30 2.10 12.41 -0.39
CA ARG A 30 3.26 13.21 0.00
C ARG A 30 4.49 12.60 -0.62
N GLN A 31 5.37 13.47 -1.12
CA GLN A 31 6.59 13.10 -1.81
C GLN A 31 7.80 13.50 -0.97
N PHE A 32 8.77 12.59 -0.93
CA PHE A 32 10.04 12.72 -0.23
C PHE A 32 11.12 12.61 -1.32
N ILE A 33 11.43 13.74 -1.95
CA ILE A 33 12.32 13.84 -3.11
C ILE A 33 13.77 13.72 -2.63
N VAL A 34 14.50 12.71 -3.12
CA VAL A 34 15.86 12.40 -2.64
C VAL A 34 16.79 13.61 -2.75
N HIS A 35 16.70 14.38 -3.83
CA HIS A 35 17.51 15.59 -4.00
C HIS A 35 17.30 16.63 -2.89
N ARG A 36 16.14 16.68 -2.22
CA ARG A 36 15.93 17.60 -1.08
C ARG A 36 16.70 17.18 0.16
N TYR A 37 17.16 15.93 0.20
CA TYR A 37 18.00 15.37 1.27
C TYR A 37 19.49 15.42 0.91
N MET A 38 19.83 15.80 -0.33
CA MET A 38 21.21 16.05 -0.74
C MET A 38 21.55 17.49 -0.33
N GLU A 39 22.08 17.65 0.87
CA GLU A 39 22.61 18.94 1.33
C GLU A 39 23.82 19.35 0.47
N PRO A 40 24.01 20.64 0.16
CA PRO A 40 25.17 21.11 -0.59
C PRO A 40 26.46 20.78 0.18
N GLY A 41 27.21 19.78 -0.30
CA GLY A 41 28.51 19.37 0.25
C GLY A 41 28.49 18.23 1.28
N GLY A 42 27.34 17.59 1.56
CA GLY A 42 27.24 16.67 2.70
C GLY A 42 26.93 15.22 2.36
N LYS A 43 25.79 14.95 1.72
CA LYS A 43 25.23 13.59 1.64
C LYS A 43 25.36 13.03 0.23
N SER A 44 25.90 11.81 0.14
CA SER A 44 25.83 11.01 -1.07
C SER A 44 24.37 10.73 -1.44
N TYR A 45 24.14 10.38 -2.71
CA TYR A 45 22.81 10.02 -3.18
C TYR A 45 22.18 8.88 -2.35
N GLU A 46 22.99 7.90 -1.97
CA GLU A 46 22.54 6.75 -1.19
C GLU A 46 22.09 7.15 0.22
N GLU A 47 22.85 8.02 0.89
CA GLU A 47 22.46 8.56 2.21
C GLU A 47 21.20 9.42 2.14
N ALA A 48 21.09 10.25 1.10
CA ALA A 48 19.92 11.07 0.86
C ALA A 48 18.67 10.21 0.57
N ASP A 49 18.83 9.12 -0.16
CA ASP A 49 17.77 8.17 -0.43
C ASP A 49 17.34 7.40 0.83
N ALA A 50 18.29 6.92 1.63
CA ALA A 50 18.01 6.27 2.90
C ALA A 50 17.32 7.22 3.89
N ALA A 51 17.72 8.50 3.91
CA ALA A 51 17.05 9.54 4.70
C ALA A 51 15.62 9.78 4.22
N ALA A 52 15.41 9.93 2.91
CA ALA A 52 14.08 10.11 2.33
C ALA A 52 13.15 8.92 2.60
N LEU A 53 13.67 7.68 2.56
CA LEU A 53 12.92 6.48 2.90
C LEU A 53 12.53 6.46 4.39
N ARG A 54 13.47 6.78 5.29
CA ARG A 54 13.19 6.84 6.74
C ARG A 54 12.09 7.85 7.06
N ASP A 55 12.15 9.04 6.48
CA ASP A 55 11.12 10.07 6.67
C ASP A 55 9.77 9.65 6.10
N ALA A 56 9.74 9.00 4.93
CA ALA A 56 8.52 8.46 4.36
C ALA A 56 7.87 7.40 5.26
N ILE A 57 8.67 6.51 5.86
CA ILE A 57 8.20 5.49 6.81
C ILE A 57 7.70 6.12 8.11
N ALA A 58 8.43 7.10 8.65
CA ALA A 58 8.03 7.84 9.85
C ALA A 58 6.70 8.57 9.64
N PHE A 59 6.54 9.24 8.51
CA PHE A 59 5.29 9.92 8.15
C PHE A 59 4.13 8.93 7.92
N ARG A 60 4.39 7.78 7.31
CA ARG A 60 3.40 6.69 7.23
C ARG A 60 2.98 6.26 8.64
N THR A 61 3.92 6.14 9.58
CA THR A 61 3.64 5.73 10.95
C THR A 61 2.78 6.75 11.70
N SER A 62 3.01 8.05 11.50
CA SER A 62 2.14 9.09 12.06
C SER A 62 0.72 9.00 11.48
N LEU A 63 0.59 8.82 10.16
CA LEU A 63 -0.72 8.64 9.51
C LEU A 63 -1.46 7.37 9.99
N ALA A 64 -0.73 6.29 10.31
CA ALA A 64 -1.30 5.08 10.90
C ALA A 64 -1.89 5.37 12.28
N ARG A 65 -1.13 6.09 13.12
CA ARG A 65 -1.57 6.49 14.46
C ARG A 65 -2.76 7.44 14.44
N GLU A 66 -2.84 8.31 13.43
CA GLU A 66 -3.98 9.21 13.19
C GLU A 66 -5.20 8.51 12.59
N GLY A 67 -5.12 7.22 12.24
CA GLY A 67 -6.22 6.49 11.60
C GLY A 67 -6.50 6.89 10.14
N LYS A 68 -5.60 7.66 9.51
CA LYS A 68 -5.73 8.14 8.12
C LYS A 68 -5.25 7.12 7.08
N LEU A 69 -4.51 6.11 7.52
CA LEU A 69 -4.18 4.98 6.65
C LEU A 69 -5.29 3.96 6.71
N LYS A 70 -5.99 3.83 5.59
CA LYS A 70 -6.72 2.60 5.30
C LYS A 70 -5.68 1.50 5.22
N GLU A 71 -5.72 0.53 6.14
CA GLU A 71 -4.89 -0.65 6.03
C GLU A 71 -5.07 -1.24 4.63
N ALA A 72 -3.96 -1.51 3.94
CA ALA A 72 -4.00 -2.15 2.64
C ALA A 72 -4.62 -3.54 2.84
N GLY A 73 -5.90 -3.65 2.51
CA GLY A 73 -6.74 -4.80 2.85
C GLY A 73 -7.46 -4.65 4.18
N SER A 74 -8.31 -3.62 4.34
CA SER A 74 -9.27 -3.46 5.45
C SER A 74 -10.38 -4.52 5.45
N GLY A 75 -10.04 -5.72 4.98
CA GLY A 75 -10.91 -6.84 4.83
C GLY A 75 -10.19 -8.09 5.31
N PRO A 76 -10.95 -9.12 5.67
CA PRO A 76 -10.40 -10.43 5.97
C PRO A 76 -9.31 -10.84 4.96
N ARG A 77 -8.13 -11.25 5.46
CA ARG A 77 -7.08 -11.81 4.61
C ARG A 77 -7.25 -13.32 4.57
N SER A 78 -7.32 -13.89 3.37
CA SER A 78 -7.32 -15.34 3.22
C SER A 78 -5.90 -15.86 3.30
N LEU A 79 -5.72 -17.03 3.93
CA LEU A 79 -4.48 -17.80 3.84
C LEU A 79 -4.41 -18.60 2.53
N CYS A 80 -5.51 -18.70 1.79
CA CYS A 80 -5.59 -19.48 0.55
C CYS A 80 -5.09 -18.66 -0.64
N LYS A 81 -4.15 -19.22 -1.40
CA LYS A 81 -3.66 -18.61 -2.65
C LYS A 81 -4.80 -18.44 -3.65
N GLY A 82 -4.95 -17.22 -4.17
CA GLY A 82 -6.02 -16.90 -5.11
C GLY A 82 -7.35 -16.54 -4.45
N VAL A 83 -7.39 -16.31 -3.13
CA VAL A 83 -8.59 -15.82 -2.45
C VAL A 83 -8.31 -14.45 -1.81
N ASP A 84 -9.07 -13.44 -2.20
CA ASP A 84 -8.94 -12.07 -1.69
C ASP A 84 -10.28 -11.48 -1.26
N TRP A 85 -10.26 -10.50 -0.36
CA TRP A 85 -11.49 -9.82 0.06
C TRP A 85 -11.87 -8.69 -0.90
N HIS A 86 -13.04 -8.84 -1.52
CA HIS A 86 -13.67 -7.81 -2.33
C HIS A 86 -14.41 -6.79 -1.45
N SER A 87 -13.72 -5.73 -1.04
CA SER A 87 -14.23 -4.70 -0.14
C SER A 87 -15.58 -4.08 -0.55
N GLN A 88 -15.78 -3.77 -1.83
CA GLN A 88 -17.05 -3.19 -2.33
C GLN A 88 -18.24 -4.14 -2.21
N LYS A 89 -18.04 -5.44 -2.46
CA LYS A 89 -19.11 -6.45 -2.39
C LYS A 89 -19.23 -7.09 -1.01
N LYS A 90 -18.34 -6.72 -0.07
CA LYS A 90 -18.15 -7.38 1.23
C LYS A 90 -18.17 -8.90 1.09
N ALA A 91 -17.36 -9.43 0.17
CA ALA A 91 -17.34 -10.84 -0.19
C ALA A 91 -15.92 -11.33 -0.48
N TRP A 92 -15.65 -12.60 -0.23
CA TRP A 92 -14.46 -13.28 -0.74
C TRP A 92 -14.52 -13.42 -2.25
N ARG A 93 -13.42 -13.21 -2.94
CA ARG A 93 -13.25 -13.37 -4.38
C ARG A 93 -12.22 -14.46 -4.62
N VAL A 94 -12.56 -15.42 -5.49
CA VAL A 94 -11.64 -16.47 -5.90
C VAL A 94 -11.11 -16.17 -7.30
N GLN A 95 -9.80 -16.00 -7.40
CA GLN A 95 -9.07 -15.72 -8.61
C GLN A 95 -7.98 -16.76 -8.82
N VAL A 96 -8.02 -17.43 -9.98
CA VAL A 96 -7.00 -18.41 -10.36
C VAL A 96 -6.23 -17.84 -11.54
N ARG A 97 -4.91 -18.02 -11.51
CA ARG A 97 -4.04 -17.75 -12.65
C ARG A 97 -3.95 -19.02 -13.49
N LEU A 98 -4.37 -18.91 -14.75
CA LEU A 98 -4.31 -19.99 -15.72
C LEU A 98 -2.90 -20.08 -16.32
N HIS A 99 -2.59 -21.21 -16.95
CA HIS A 99 -1.30 -21.45 -17.61
C HIS A 99 -0.99 -20.46 -18.75
N ASP A 100 -2.02 -19.85 -19.35
CA ASP A 100 -1.87 -18.80 -20.36
C ASP A 100 -1.50 -17.42 -19.77
N GLY A 101 -1.25 -17.35 -18.45
CA GLY A 101 -0.92 -16.14 -17.72
C GLY A 101 -2.13 -15.28 -17.37
N LYS A 102 -3.34 -15.60 -17.86
CA LYS A 102 -4.55 -14.83 -17.57
C LYS A 102 -5.07 -15.15 -16.18
N GLN A 103 -5.61 -14.12 -15.53
CA GLN A 103 -6.29 -14.25 -14.25
C GLN A 103 -7.79 -14.30 -14.49
N ARG A 104 -8.45 -15.37 -14.03
CA ARG A 104 -9.92 -15.49 -14.09
C ARG A 104 -10.50 -15.46 -12.69
N THR A 105 -11.60 -14.73 -12.56
CA THR A 105 -12.42 -14.73 -11.34
C THR A 105 -13.46 -15.83 -11.48
N PHE A 106 -13.43 -16.81 -10.56
CA PHE A 106 -14.34 -17.96 -10.58
C PHE A 106 -15.61 -17.72 -9.80
N GLY A 107 -15.61 -16.77 -8.87
CA GLY A 107 -16.80 -16.42 -8.10
C GLY A 107 -16.51 -15.44 -6.99
N THR A 108 -17.60 -14.93 -6.41
CA THR A 108 -17.59 -14.18 -5.17
C THR A 108 -18.51 -14.83 -4.15
N PHE A 109 -18.01 -15.06 -2.94
CA PHE A 109 -18.70 -15.73 -1.84
C PHE A 109 -18.85 -14.75 -0.68
N ARG A 110 -20.08 -14.49 -0.25
CA ARG A 110 -20.28 -13.70 0.97
C ARG A 110 -19.85 -14.56 2.17
N PRO A 111 -19.26 -13.97 3.24
CA PRO A 111 -19.22 -14.66 4.51
C PRO A 111 -20.65 -15.09 4.85
N LEU A 112 -20.80 -16.30 5.37
CA LEU A 112 -22.02 -16.67 6.07
C LEU A 112 -22.11 -15.65 7.22
N ASP A 113 -23.18 -14.84 7.28
CA ASP A 113 -23.38 -13.97 8.44
C ASP A 113 -23.29 -14.86 9.68
N ASP A 114 -22.48 -14.48 10.66
CA ASP A 114 -22.58 -14.98 12.04
C ASP A 114 -23.89 -14.44 12.64
N SER A 115 -25.03 -14.72 11.98
CA SER A 115 -26.35 -14.65 12.59
C SER A 115 -26.40 -15.79 13.58
N SER A 116 -25.89 -15.51 14.78
CA SER A 116 -26.17 -16.28 15.98
C SER A 116 -27.69 -16.33 16.18
N GLU A 117 -28.30 -17.49 15.92
CA GLU A 117 -29.53 -17.91 16.60
C GLU A 117 -29.19 -18.43 18.00
#